data_AF-A0A949CVJ8-F1
#
_entry.id   AF-A0A949CVJ8-F1
#
_cell.length_a   1.000
_cell.length_b   1.000
_cell.length_c   1.000
_cell.angle_alpha   90.00
_cell.angle_beta   90.00
_cell.angle_gamma   90.00
#
_symmetry.space_group_name_H-M   'P 1'
#
loop_
_entity.id
_entity.type
_entity.pdbx_description
1 polymer ?
#
loop_
_entity_poly.entity_id
_entity_poly.type
_entity_poly.pdbx_seq_one_letter_code
_entity_poly.pdbx_strand_id
1 'polypeptide(L)' 'MEHTLPALPYSLDALAPHYSRETLEFHHGKHHNAYVVNLNNLQKGTEYEALDLESIIKKAP' A
#
# COMPACT_ATOMS: atom_id res chain seq x y z
N MET A 1 4.98 -9.76 -10.08
CA MET A 1 3.81 -9.77 -9.22
C MET A 1 3.49 -8.33 -8.96
N GLU A 2 2.40 -7.86 -9.55
CA GLU A 2 1.89 -6.53 -9.25
C GLU A 2 1.22 -6.55 -7.87
N HIS A 3 1.59 -5.61 -7.01
CA HIS A 3 1.00 -5.46 -5.68
C HIS A 3 -0.21 -4.52 -5.75
N THR A 4 -1.24 -4.83 -4.96
CA THR A 4 -2.49 -4.06 -4.91
C THR A 4 -2.66 -3.44 -3.53
N LEU A 5 -3.26 -2.24 -3.49
CA LEU A 5 -3.62 -1.60 -2.23
C LEU A 5 -4.75 -2.42 -1.58
N PRO A 6 -4.57 -2.95 -0.35
CA PRO A 6 -5.64 -3.68 0.32
C PRO A 6 -6.84 -2.78 0.56
N ALA A 7 -8.04 -3.26 0.27
CA ALA A 7 -9.27 -2.54 0.58
C ALA A 7 -9.43 -2.39 2.11
N LEU A 8 -9.98 -1.26 2.54
CA LEU A 8 -10.35 -1.11 3.95
C LEU A 8 -11.50 -2.08 4.27
N PRO A 9 -11.43 -2.79 5.41
CA PRO A 9 -12.51 -3.71 5.83
C PRO A 9 -13.71 -2.99 6.45
N TYR A 10 -13.72 -1.66 6.42
CA TYR A 10 -14.73 -0.78 7.01
C TYR A 10 -14.90 0.50 6.18
N SER A 11 -15.98 1.24 6.42
CA SER A 11 -16.24 2.52 5.76
C SER A 11 -15.29 3.62 6.25
N LEU A 12 -15.06 4.65 5.45
CA LEU A 12 -14.12 5.74 5.76
C LEU A 12 -14.48 6.56 7.01
N ASP A 13 -15.67 6.42 7.55
CA ASP A 13 -16.16 7.09 8.76
C ASP A 13 -16.28 6.15 9.97
N ALA A 14 -15.96 4.86 9.83
CA ALA A 14 -16.15 3.85 10.87
C ALA A 14 -15.33 4.10 12.15
N LEU A 15 -14.28 4.92 12.07
CA LEU A 15 -13.38 5.22 13.18
C LEU A 15 -13.64 6.59 13.84
N ALA A 16 -14.69 7.30 13.43
CA ALA A 16 -15.06 8.57 14.06
C ALA A 16 -15.53 8.37 15.52
N PRO A 17 -15.26 9.33 16.44
CA PRO A 17 -14.58 10.60 16.23
C PRO A 17 -13.06 10.52 16.35
N HIS A 18 -12.49 9.34 16.62
CA HIS A 18 -11.04 9.18 16.87
C HIS A 18 -10.20 9.36 15.61
N TYR A 19 -10.73 8.98 14.45
CA TYR A 19 -10.16 9.25 13.14
C TYR A 19 -11.22 9.86 12.24
N SER A 20 -10.87 10.95 11.56
CA SER A 20 -11.76 11.56 10.59
C SER A 20 -11.73 10.81 9.26
N ARG A 21 -12.80 10.98 8.48
CA ARG A 21 -12.88 10.54 7.09
C ARG A 21 -11.70 11.05 6.27
N GLU A 22 -11.41 12.34 6.40
CA GLU A 22 -10.31 13.00 5.72
C GLU A 22 -8.96 12.32 6.03
N THR A 23 -8.72 11.96 7.30
CA THR A 23 -7.49 11.23 7.66
C THR A 23 -7.36 9.91 6.91
N LEU A 24 -8.43 9.14 6.76
CA LEU A 24 -8.38 7.87 6.00
C LEU A 24 -8.25 8.09 4.49
N GLU A 25 -8.89 9.11 3.93
CA GLU A 25 -8.75 9.49 2.51
C GLU A 25 -7.31 9.89 2.16
N PHE A 26 -6.63 10.63 3.03
CA PHE A 26 -5.22 10.96 2.85
C PHE A 26 -4.31 9.75 3.16
N HIS A 27 -4.46 9.12 4.32
CA HIS A 27 -3.53 8.08 4.75
C HIS A 27 -3.61 6.81 3.90
N HIS A 28 -4.81 6.25 3.72
CA HIS A 28 -5.00 5.05 2.90
C HIS A 28 -5.08 5.41 1.41
N GLY A 29 -5.97 6.35 1.06
CA GLY A 29 -6.26 6.66 -0.33
C GLY A 29 -5.13 7.33 -1.10
N LYS A 30 -4.31 8.16 -0.44
CA LYS A 30 -3.15 8.83 -1.08
C LYS A 30 -1.81 8.22 -0.67
N HIS A 31 -1.47 8.22 0.62
CA HIS A 31 -0.12 7.89 1.06
C HIS A 31 0.20 6.41 0.88
N HIS A 32 -0.65 5.51 1.37
CA HIS A 32 -0.45 4.06 1.20
C HIS A 32 -0.52 3.67 -0.28
N ASN A 33 -1.49 4.22 -1.04
CA ASN A 33 -1.55 4.00 -2.48
C ASN A 33 -0.26 4.41 -3.20
N ALA A 34 0.32 5.57 -2.85
CA ALA A 34 1.58 6.02 -3.41
C ALA A 34 2.74 5.05 -3.13
N TYR A 35 2.80 4.45 -1.94
CA TYR A 35 3.80 3.41 -1.64
C TYR A 35 3.63 2.17 -2.53
N VAL A 36 2.40 1.69 -2.73
CA VAL A 36 2.13 0.53 -3.60
C VAL A 36 2.49 0.82 -5.06
N VAL A 37 2.09 1.98 -5.58
CA VAL A 37 2.43 2.42 -6.94
C VAL A 37 3.94 2.51 -7.12
N ASN A 38 4.65 3.09 -6.15
CA ASN A 38 6.10 3.23 -6.22
C ASN A 38 6.82 1.88 -6.13
N LEU A 39 6.35 0.95 -5.28
CA LEU A 39 6.88 -0.42 -5.25
C LEU A 39 6.76 -1.08 -6.63
N ASN A 40 5.58 -1.01 -7.26
CA ASN A 40 5.36 -1.59 -8.58
C ASN A 40 6.27 -0.96 -9.66
N ASN A 41 6.47 0.36 -9.59
CA ASN A 41 7.37 1.06 -10.51
C ASN A 41 8.84 0.66 -10.32
N LEU A 42 9.28 0.49 -9.07
CA LEU A 42 10.68 0.18 -8.73
C LEU A 42 11.04 -1.28 -9.02
N GLN A 43 10.12 -2.22 -8.82
CA GLN A 43 10.41 -3.64 -9.02
C GLN A 43 10.44 -4.06 -10.49
N LYS A 44 9.81 -3.29 -11.39
CA LYS A 44 9.65 -3.66 -12.80
C LYS A 44 11.00 -3.88 -13.49
N GLY A 45 11.18 -5.03 -14.14
CA GLY A 45 12.42 -5.43 -14.81
C GLY A 45 13.54 -5.85 -13.85
N THR A 46 13.27 -5.98 -12.56
CA THR A 46 14.26 -6.38 -11.56
C THR A 46 14.01 -7.82 -11.07
N GLU A 47 14.96 -8.37 -10.32
CA GLU A 47 14.78 -9.65 -9.64
C GLU A 47 13.65 -9.66 -8.59
N TYR A 48 13.20 -8.48 -8.14
CA TYR A 48 12.10 -8.35 -7.20
C TYR A 48 10.75 -8.50 -7.89
N GLU A 49 10.67 -8.34 -9.21
CA GLU A 49 9.41 -8.34 -9.92
C GLU A 49 8.63 -9.64 -9.68
N ALA A 50 9.28 -10.80 -9.57
CA ALA A 50 8.58 -12.07 -9.40
C ALA A 50 8.25 -12.43 -7.93
N LEU A 51 8.67 -11.61 -6.96
CA LEU A 51 8.58 -11.94 -5.55
C LEU A 51 7.28 -11.46 -4.90
N ASP A 52 6.88 -12.12 -3.82
CA ASP A 52 5.87 -11.58 -2.91
C ASP A 52 6.46 -10.48 -2.01
N LEU A 53 5.58 -9.71 -1.36
CA LEU A 53 5.98 -8.55 -0.56
C LEU A 53 6.94 -8.92 0.58
N GLU A 54 6.69 -10.03 1.28
CA GLU A 54 7.52 -10.44 2.41
C GLU A 54 8.93 -10.85 1.94
N SER A 55 9.03 -11.53 0.80
CA SER A 55 10.30 -11.90 0.19
C SER A 55 11.09 -10.68 -0.26
N ILE A 56 10.43 -9.66 -0.83
CA ILE A 56 11.07 -8.37 -1.17
C ILE A 56 11.64 -7.73 0.10
N ILE A 57 10.86 -7.63 1.19
CA ILE A 57 11.28 -7.03 2.46
C ILE A 57 12.51 -7.75 3.04
N LYS A 58 12.55 -9.09 2.96
CA LYS A 58 13.69 -9.88 3.49
C LYS A 58 14.93 -9.82 2.62
N LYS A 59 14.78 -9.54 1.32
CA LYS A 59 15.87 -9.58 0.33
C LYS A 59 16.48 -8.21 0.05
N ALA A 60 15.67 -7.15 0.11
CA ALA A 60 16.12 -5.79 -0.13
C ALA A 60 17.24 -5.41 0.85
N PRO A 61 18.27 -4.66 0.39
CA PRO A 61 19.43 -4.30 1.19
C PRO A 61 19.13 -3.28 2.30
#